data_AF-A0A927WAD7-F1
#
_entry.id   AF-A0A927WAD7-F1
#
_cell.length_a   1.000
_cell.length_b   1.000
_cell.length_c   1.000
_cell.angle_alpha   90.00
_cell.angle_beta   90.00
_cell.angle_gamma   90.00
#
_symmetry.space_group_name_H-M   'P 1'
#
loop_
_entity.id
_entity.type
_entity.pdbx_description
1 polymer ?
#
loop_
_entity_poly.entity_id
_entity_poly.type
_entity_poly.pdbx_seq_one_letter_code
_entity_poly.pdbx_strand_id
1 'polypeptide(L)'
;MKKREVKINVFSKKVVISFILIVMVLTFVSCTSSDKTEETNLKRSQDTEFASDSGVRIEKLSEVQQKNLHTLAKVWGFAKYRHPDITAGNINWDAELFRVIPKVLEATTKEEAGDIMATWLNQFPFQVNTLSKEQEDLYRQVKEKAYLDVEYSWIKNRQVLGNNLADYLENLSKVKVTDNDNGYAVFEEGDIVNVSSDSFMDNSINYEDTGMRLLGMFRYWNIIEYFYPYKNLMDEDWDQVLYDKIPELALQGDKESYVLSIANLTTYIHDSHGFFDDNFKVLPQHFGAYKAKATIFNIDGQIVIAGREDKSPLKVGDIVVSIDGTTIEKIIEECNKYISVSDKNRFTNAFDYYLLRSTKEIAEIEVIRNGEKLSLNVPCYYNSNYDVKKLGQDEKSGFMVDKKIGYLNISTLESGDLDKLMKKFKGTEGLIIDVRYHNAKMSEYIKFINYPIGEYIKPEVSEYQQFYSSNSFEPGKFIKSTSNSSGRGFIEKQLDKGIDSTTFSKIFDNGIIRTSLGKVKDRHQYNGKVIILMNECTQSVLETMVMSFMDAPNATVIGTSSAGANGNIMDIILPGCIQTSISGLAVTYMDGSQTQRIGLKPDITVKQTVKGIAEGKDEVIEKAIELILKN
;
A
#
# COMPACT_ATOMS: atom_id res chain seq x y z
N MET A 1 1.90 41.08 -49.28
CA MET A 1 1.86 41.66 -47.90
C MET A 1 1.83 40.52 -46.90
N LYS A 2 2.64 40.64 -45.84
CA LYS A 2 3.25 39.54 -45.08
C LYS A 2 2.26 38.70 -44.26
N LYS A 3 2.40 37.37 -44.36
CA LYS A 3 1.91 36.38 -43.38
C LYS A 3 2.60 36.63 -42.04
N ARG A 4 1.85 36.78 -40.95
CA ARG A 4 2.38 36.75 -39.58
C ARG A 4 2.43 35.29 -39.14
N GLU A 5 3.63 34.73 -39.10
CA GLU A 5 3.94 33.53 -38.33
C GLU A 5 3.87 33.88 -36.85
N VAL A 6 2.99 33.22 -36.10
CA VAL A 6 3.01 33.22 -34.64
C VAL A 6 4.00 32.14 -34.22
N LYS A 7 5.18 32.58 -33.77
CA LYS A 7 6.14 31.71 -33.06
C LYS A 7 5.53 31.31 -31.73
N ILE A 8 5.18 30.04 -31.59
CA ILE A 8 4.94 29.41 -30.28
C ILE A 8 6.33 29.19 -29.68
N ASN A 9 6.71 30.04 -28.73
CA ASN A 9 7.87 29.80 -27.88
C ASN A 9 7.53 28.62 -26.96
N VAL A 10 8.27 27.54 -27.11
CA VAL A 10 8.34 26.44 -26.14
C VAL A 10 8.95 27.01 -24.85
N PHE A 11 8.08 27.37 -23.90
CA PHE A 11 8.48 27.73 -22.55
C PHE A 11 8.57 26.46 -21.69
N SER A 12 9.60 26.46 -20.85
CA SER A 12 10.07 25.38 -19.97
C SER A 12 8.99 24.73 -19.11
N LYS A 13 9.03 23.39 -19.05
CA LYS A 13 8.18 22.45 -18.30
C LYS A 13 8.11 22.59 -16.76
N LYS A 14 8.56 23.67 -16.13
CA LYS A 14 8.55 23.80 -14.65
C LYS A 14 7.89 25.12 -14.21
N VAL A 15 6.58 25.21 -14.40
CA VAL A 15 5.67 26.03 -13.58
C VAL A 15 4.34 25.28 -13.52
N VAL A 16 4.19 24.39 -12.53
CA VAL A 16 2.91 23.73 -12.26
C VAL A 16 2.43 24.21 -10.89
N ILE A 17 1.26 24.84 -10.96
CA ILE A 17 0.43 25.27 -9.84
C ILE A 17 0.10 24.03 -8.99
N SER A 18 0.50 24.02 -7.72
CA SER A 18 0.05 23.05 -6.73
C SER A 18 -1.47 23.11 -6.60
N PHE A 19 -2.19 22.14 -7.15
CA PHE A 19 -3.56 21.83 -6.73
C PHE A 19 -3.89 20.36 -7.02
N ILE A 20 -4.05 19.61 -5.92
CA ILE A 20 -4.81 18.37 -5.71
C ILE A 20 -5.01 17.50 -6.96
N LEU A 21 -4.10 16.54 -7.15
CA LEU A 21 -4.34 15.33 -7.93
C LEU A 21 -3.76 14.16 -7.12
N ILE A 22 -4.62 13.46 -6.37
CA ILE A 22 -4.26 12.16 -5.80
C ILE A 22 -4.50 11.15 -6.90
N VAL A 23 -3.45 10.83 -7.65
CA VAL A 23 -3.46 9.77 -8.66
C VAL A 23 -3.30 8.44 -7.93
N MET A 24 -4.42 7.73 -7.74
CA MET A 24 -4.42 6.37 -7.17
C MET A 24 -4.57 5.36 -8.31
N VAL A 25 -3.50 5.17 -9.07
CA VAL A 25 -3.40 4.07 -10.04
C VAL A 25 -3.17 2.79 -9.24
N LEU A 26 -4.18 1.93 -9.20
CA LEU A 26 -4.01 0.52 -8.86
C LEU A 26 -3.93 -0.20 -10.20
N THR A 27 -2.74 -0.65 -10.56
CA THR A 27 -2.51 -1.46 -11.75
C THR A 27 -3.13 -2.85 -11.53
N PHE A 28 -4.07 -3.23 -12.40
CA PHE A 28 -4.28 -4.64 -12.66
C PHE A 28 -3.07 -5.14 -13.43
N VAL A 29 -2.44 -6.19 -12.91
CA VAL A 29 -1.42 -6.99 -13.61
C VAL A 29 -2.03 -7.48 -14.93
N SER A 30 -1.69 -6.79 -16.00
CA SER A 30 -1.56 -7.38 -17.33
C SER A 30 -0.10 -7.25 -17.67
N CYS A 31 0.57 -8.40 -17.78
CA CYS A 31 1.91 -8.49 -18.33
C CYS A 31 1.83 -8.15 -19.83
N THR A 32 1.75 -6.86 -20.12
CA THR A 32 2.15 -6.28 -21.39
C THR A 32 3.35 -5.43 -21.05
N SER A 33 4.50 -5.79 -21.60
CA SER A 33 5.71 -4.97 -21.66
C SER A 33 5.33 -3.50 -21.58
N SER A 34 5.66 -2.85 -20.46
CA SER A 34 5.36 -1.44 -20.23
C SER A 34 5.75 -0.67 -21.48
N ASP A 35 4.77 0.02 -22.06
CA ASP A 35 4.98 0.89 -23.20
C ASP A 35 6.15 1.82 -22.91
N LYS A 36 7.12 1.75 -23.82
CA LYS A 36 8.33 2.57 -23.93
C LYS A 36 8.15 3.95 -23.29
N THR A 37 8.59 4.10 -22.03
CA THR A 37 9.32 5.30 -21.66
C THR A 37 10.49 5.38 -22.62
N GLU A 38 10.66 6.50 -23.33
CA GLU A 38 11.91 6.78 -24.04
C GLU A 38 13.04 6.40 -23.07
N GLU A 39 13.85 5.39 -23.41
CA GLU A 39 15.02 5.03 -22.62
C GLU A 39 15.89 6.27 -22.55
N THR A 40 15.76 7.03 -21.47
CA THR A 40 16.78 7.98 -21.08
C THR A 40 18.03 7.14 -20.93
N ASN A 41 18.97 7.32 -21.88
CA ASN A 41 20.26 6.64 -21.87
C ASN A 41 21.09 7.22 -20.72
N LEU A 42 20.71 6.88 -19.48
CA LEU A 42 21.33 7.33 -18.25
C LEU A 42 22.74 6.72 -18.17
N LYS A 43 23.70 7.47 -17.64
CA LYS A 43 25.07 6.96 -17.49
C LYS A 43 25.12 5.72 -16.60
N ARG A 44 24.31 5.69 -15.53
CA ARG A 44 24.22 4.50 -14.67
C ARG A 44 23.77 3.24 -15.42
N SER A 45 22.92 3.37 -16.43
CA SER A 45 22.40 2.24 -17.21
C SER A 45 23.44 1.64 -18.14
N GLN A 46 24.57 2.33 -18.36
CA GLN A 46 25.69 1.84 -19.18
C GLN A 46 26.64 0.94 -18.37
N ASP A 47 26.63 1.06 -17.04
CA ASP A 47 27.41 0.19 -16.15
C ASP A 47 26.65 -1.12 -15.91
N THR A 48 27.04 -2.15 -16.66
CA THR A 48 26.40 -3.47 -16.69
C THR A 48 27.27 -4.58 -16.07
N GLU A 49 28.38 -4.22 -15.42
CA GLU A 49 29.38 -5.18 -14.89
C GLU A 49 28.74 -6.28 -14.02
N PHE A 50 27.74 -5.92 -13.22
CA PHE A 50 27.10 -6.80 -12.24
C PHE A 50 25.60 -6.99 -12.51
N ALA A 51 25.17 -7.02 -13.76
CA ALA A 51 23.74 -7.06 -14.10
C ALA A 51 22.98 -8.28 -13.52
N SER A 52 23.63 -9.45 -13.44
CA SER A 52 23.01 -10.70 -12.97
C SER A 52 23.82 -11.45 -11.89
N ASP A 53 25.08 -11.07 -11.67
CA ASP A 53 25.97 -11.67 -10.68
C ASP A 53 26.92 -10.59 -10.13
N SER A 54 27.06 -10.52 -8.80
CA SER A 54 27.95 -9.57 -8.12
C SER A 54 29.37 -10.11 -7.94
N GLY A 55 29.57 -11.41 -8.12
CA GLY A 55 30.81 -12.11 -7.78
C GLY A 55 31.06 -12.30 -6.28
N VAL A 56 30.21 -11.77 -5.40
CA VAL A 56 30.36 -11.90 -3.95
C VAL A 56 29.81 -13.25 -3.48
N ARG A 57 30.62 -14.02 -2.74
CA ARG A 57 30.24 -15.30 -2.13
C ARG A 57 30.69 -15.32 -0.67
N ILE A 58 29.75 -15.47 0.27
CA ILE A 58 30.04 -15.53 1.71
C ILE A 58 29.61 -16.90 2.25
N GLU A 59 30.58 -17.74 2.59
CA GLU A 59 30.30 -19.06 3.18
C GLU A 59 30.23 -19.01 4.72
N LYS A 60 30.91 -18.03 5.33
CA LYS A 60 30.97 -17.81 6.77
C LYS A 60 31.03 -16.32 7.05
N LEU A 61 30.39 -15.90 8.13
CA LEU A 61 30.36 -14.51 8.54
C LEU A 61 30.76 -14.41 10.02
N SER A 62 31.83 -13.68 10.29
CA SER A 62 32.19 -13.32 11.67
C SER A 62 31.31 -12.17 12.18
N GLU A 63 31.26 -12.00 13.50
CA GLU A 63 30.51 -10.89 14.13
C GLU A 63 31.02 -9.51 13.66
N VAL A 64 32.33 -9.37 13.42
CA VAL A 64 32.90 -8.12 12.89
C VAL A 64 32.42 -7.88 11.46
N GLN A 65 32.47 -8.89 10.59
CA GLN A 65 31.99 -8.76 9.22
C GLN A 65 30.49 -8.46 9.15
N GLN A 66 29.68 -9.06 10.02
CA GLN A 66 28.26 -8.72 10.15
C GLN A 66 28.06 -7.25 10.53
N LYS A 67 28.80 -6.74 11.52
CA LYS A 67 28.77 -5.32 11.92
C LYS A 67 29.25 -4.39 10.80
N ASN A 68 30.23 -4.81 10.02
CA ASN A 68 30.76 -4.04 8.89
C ASN A 68 29.73 -3.97 7.75
N LEU A 69 29.08 -5.08 7.40
CA LEU A 69 27.99 -5.12 6.42
C LEU A 69 26.77 -4.29 6.88
N HIS A 70 26.44 -4.34 8.17
CA HIS A 70 25.38 -3.51 8.76
C HIS A 70 25.66 -2.02 8.58
N THR A 71 26.89 -1.59 8.89
CA THR A 71 27.31 -0.20 8.69
C THR A 71 27.29 0.16 7.19
N LEU A 72 27.81 -0.72 6.33
CA LEU A 72 27.83 -0.50 4.88
C LEU A 72 26.42 -0.31 4.31
N ALA A 73 25.45 -1.14 4.70
CA ALA A 73 24.07 -1.05 4.23
C ALA A 73 23.44 0.33 4.49
N LYS A 74 23.67 0.88 5.68
CA LYS A 74 23.19 2.19 6.10
C LYS A 74 23.90 3.32 5.37
N VAL A 75 25.23 3.25 5.26
CA VAL A 75 26.06 4.22 4.53
C VAL A 75 25.66 4.28 3.07
N TRP A 76 25.54 3.11 2.44
CA TRP A 76 25.16 2.96 1.05
C TRP A 76 23.79 3.58 0.76
N GLY A 77 22.77 3.26 1.58
CA GLY A 77 21.43 3.80 1.37
C GLY A 77 21.30 5.29 1.71
N PHE A 78 22.04 5.77 2.71
CA PHE A 78 22.10 7.20 3.02
C PHE A 78 22.62 8.01 1.84
N ALA A 79 23.69 7.53 1.18
CA ALA A 79 24.23 8.10 -0.05
C ALA A 79 23.27 7.96 -1.24
N LYS A 80 22.65 6.78 -1.41
CA LYS A 80 21.76 6.44 -2.53
C LYS A 80 20.69 7.49 -2.80
N TYR A 81 20.11 8.04 -1.73
CA TYR A 81 18.99 8.97 -1.83
C TYR A 81 19.40 10.44 -1.65
N ARG A 82 20.69 10.77 -1.51
CA ARG A 82 21.14 12.15 -1.23
C ARG A 82 22.27 12.66 -2.11
N HIS A 83 23.15 11.78 -2.59
CA HIS A 83 24.33 12.21 -3.35
C HIS A 83 23.91 12.77 -4.72
N PRO A 84 24.32 13.99 -5.10
CA PRO A 84 23.84 14.64 -6.33
C PRO A 84 24.07 13.82 -7.60
N ASP A 85 25.23 13.18 -7.76
CA ASP A 85 25.48 12.35 -8.95
C ASP A 85 24.69 11.04 -8.95
N ILE A 86 24.30 10.53 -7.78
CA ILE A 86 23.47 9.32 -7.70
C ILE A 86 22.02 9.68 -8.04
N THR A 87 21.48 10.75 -7.45
CA THR A 87 20.10 11.18 -7.71
C THR A 87 19.89 11.73 -9.13
N ALA A 88 20.97 12.20 -9.79
CA ALA A 88 20.96 12.58 -11.19
C ALA A 88 21.11 11.39 -12.17
N GLY A 89 21.27 10.16 -11.68
CA GLY A 89 21.43 8.96 -12.52
C GLY A 89 22.79 8.85 -13.21
N ASN A 90 23.82 9.55 -12.71
CA ASN A 90 25.16 9.51 -13.27
C ASN A 90 25.96 8.27 -12.86
N ILE A 91 25.61 7.63 -11.75
CA ILE A 91 26.36 6.53 -11.13
C ILE A 91 25.43 5.34 -10.89
N ASN A 92 25.87 4.14 -11.29
CA ASN A 92 25.21 2.90 -10.88
C ASN A 92 25.62 2.56 -9.45
N TRP A 93 24.79 3.00 -8.50
CA TRP A 93 25.11 2.88 -7.09
C TRP A 93 24.96 1.45 -6.55
N ASP A 94 24.15 0.61 -7.20
CA ASP A 94 24.08 -0.81 -6.85
C ASP A 94 25.36 -1.55 -7.31
N ALA A 95 25.92 -1.20 -8.47
CA ALA A 95 27.22 -1.74 -8.91
C ALA A 95 28.37 -1.31 -7.97
N GLU A 96 28.38 -0.04 -7.55
CA GLU A 96 29.36 0.45 -6.58
C GLU A 96 29.32 -0.28 -5.22
N LEU A 97 28.12 -0.71 -4.79
CA LEU A 97 27.99 -1.56 -3.60
C LEU A 97 28.75 -2.88 -3.78
N PHE A 98 28.60 -3.54 -4.93
CA PHE A 98 29.28 -4.80 -5.20
C PHE A 98 30.80 -4.63 -5.26
N ARG A 99 31.29 -3.51 -5.80
CA ARG A 99 32.73 -3.19 -5.84
C ARG A 99 33.35 -3.01 -4.46
N VAL A 100 32.59 -2.51 -3.47
CA VAL A 100 33.13 -2.21 -2.13
C VAL A 100 32.93 -3.34 -1.12
N ILE A 101 31.92 -4.20 -1.29
CA ILE A 101 31.64 -5.32 -0.35
C ILE A 101 32.89 -6.19 -0.07
N PRO A 102 33.67 -6.66 -1.06
CA PRO A 102 34.83 -7.52 -0.78
C PRO A 102 35.85 -6.87 0.16
N LYS A 103 36.14 -5.58 -0.03
CA LYS A 103 37.09 -4.82 0.81
C LYS A 103 36.55 -4.65 2.23
N VAL A 104 35.25 -4.39 2.37
CA VAL A 104 34.60 -4.26 3.68
C VAL A 104 34.59 -5.60 4.44
N LEU A 105 34.51 -6.73 3.73
CA LEU A 105 34.59 -8.07 4.31
C LEU A 105 36.01 -8.49 4.70
N GLU A 106 37.02 -7.97 4.02
CA GLU A 106 38.45 -8.15 4.38
C GLU A 106 38.82 -7.40 5.66
N ALA A 107 38.12 -6.30 5.97
CA ALA A 107 38.37 -5.51 7.17
C ALA A 107 38.17 -6.33 8.45
N THR A 108 39.17 -6.30 9.32
CA THR A 108 39.22 -7.06 10.57
C THR A 108 38.72 -6.27 11.78
N THR A 109 38.52 -4.96 11.62
CA THR A 109 37.94 -4.07 12.63
C THR A 109 36.89 -3.13 12.02
N LYS A 110 36.11 -2.46 12.87
CA LYS A 110 35.13 -1.46 12.43
C LYS A 110 35.81 -0.21 11.90
N GLU A 111 36.92 0.19 12.52
CA GLU A 111 37.69 1.37 12.14
C GLU A 111 38.27 1.20 10.74
N GLU A 112 38.84 0.03 10.44
CA GLU A 112 39.36 -0.31 9.11
C GLU A 112 38.23 -0.29 8.06
N ALA A 113 37.07 -0.87 8.37
CA ALA A 113 35.90 -0.81 7.50
C ALA A 113 35.42 0.63 7.26
N GLY A 114 35.41 1.46 8.30
CA GLY A 114 35.08 2.88 8.21
C GLY A 114 36.02 3.66 7.29
N ASP A 115 37.33 3.41 7.38
CA ASP A 115 38.34 4.03 6.51
C ASP A 115 38.20 3.57 5.05
N ILE A 116 37.88 2.28 4.82
CA ILE A 116 37.58 1.76 3.48
C ILE A 116 36.35 2.45 2.89
N MET A 117 35.26 2.56 3.64
CA MET A 117 34.03 3.23 3.19
C MET A 117 34.28 4.72 2.95
N ALA A 118 35.03 5.40 3.80
CA ALA A 118 35.41 6.80 3.59
C ALA A 118 36.22 6.97 2.31
N THR A 119 37.20 6.09 2.07
CA THR A 119 38.03 6.12 0.85
C THR A 119 37.21 5.87 -0.41
N TRP A 120 36.25 4.93 -0.34
CA TRP A 120 35.31 4.67 -1.43
C TRP A 120 34.42 5.88 -1.73
N LEU A 121 33.76 6.45 -0.73
CA LEU A 121 32.88 7.61 -0.90
C LEU A 121 33.63 8.86 -1.42
N ASN A 122 34.88 9.07 -1.01
CA ASN A 122 35.69 10.20 -1.48
C ASN A 122 36.10 10.12 -2.97
N GLN A 123 35.85 8.99 -3.65
CA GLN A 123 35.98 8.90 -5.11
C GLN A 123 34.85 9.66 -5.83
N PHE A 124 33.78 9.98 -5.10
CA PHE A 124 32.59 10.72 -5.57
C PHE A 124 32.47 12.04 -4.78
N PRO A 125 33.27 13.05 -5.14
CA PRO A 125 33.20 14.35 -4.49
C PRO A 125 31.92 15.09 -4.90
N PHE A 126 31.28 15.76 -3.94
CA PHE A 126 30.11 16.60 -4.19
C PHE A 126 30.26 17.97 -3.53
N GLN A 127 29.37 18.89 -3.88
CA GLN A 127 29.23 20.18 -3.21
C GLN A 127 27.86 20.27 -2.54
N VAL A 128 27.82 20.87 -1.35
CA VAL A 128 26.55 21.22 -0.70
C VAL A 128 25.89 22.30 -1.54
N ASN A 129 24.70 22.01 -2.06
CA ASN A 129 23.96 22.92 -2.90
C ASN A 129 23.31 24.05 -2.09
N THR A 130 23.14 25.18 -2.75
CA THR A 130 22.27 26.26 -2.28
C THR A 130 20.98 26.21 -3.08
N LEU A 131 19.85 26.28 -2.40
CA LEU A 131 18.54 26.32 -3.06
C LEU A 131 18.37 27.66 -3.79
N SER A 132 17.73 27.64 -4.96
CA SER A 132 17.22 28.86 -5.58
C SER A 132 16.13 29.48 -4.68
N LYS A 133 15.82 30.77 -4.87
CA LYS A 133 14.73 31.41 -4.10
C LYS A 133 13.41 30.66 -4.20
N GLU A 134 13.08 30.17 -5.40
CA GLU A 134 11.86 29.37 -5.65
C GLU A 134 11.90 28.03 -4.89
N GLN A 135 13.05 27.36 -4.87
CA GLN A 135 13.25 26.12 -4.13
C GLN A 135 13.23 26.36 -2.61
N GLU A 136 13.78 27.48 -2.13
CA GLU A 136 13.68 27.87 -0.73
C GLU A 136 12.23 28.12 -0.32
N ASP A 137 11.45 28.79 -1.16
CA ASP A 137 10.04 29.06 -0.88
C ASP A 137 9.23 27.75 -0.84
N LEU A 138 9.51 26.80 -1.75
CA LEU A 138 8.91 25.47 -1.71
C LEU A 138 9.33 24.69 -0.45
N TYR A 139 10.63 24.69 -0.14
CA TYR A 139 11.17 24.03 1.05
C TYR A 139 10.61 24.62 2.35
N ARG A 140 10.42 25.94 2.46
CA ARG A 140 9.81 26.59 3.64
C ARG A 140 8.36 26.16 3.85
N GLN A 141 7.56 26.11 2.78
CA GLN A 141 6.17 25.64 2.86
C GLN A 141 6.08 24.19 3.37
N VAL A 142 7.05 23.38 2.99
CA VAL A 142 7.18 21.95 3.34
C VAL A 142 7.70 21.75 4.77
N LYS A 143 8.65 22.58 5.23
CA LYS A 143 9.35 22.41 6.52
C LYS A 143 8.50 22.65 7.77
N GLU A 144 7.50 23.54 7.73
CA GLU A 144 6.76 23.98 8.92
C GLU A 144 5.70 22.98 9.43
N LYS A 145 5.55 21.81 8.79
CA LYS A 145 4.49 20.83 9.07
C LYS A 145 5.01 19.39 9.14
N ALA A 146 6.13 19.18 9.82
CA ALA A 146 6.71 17.85 9.99
C ALA A 146 5.80 16.92 10.80
N TYR A 147 5.52 15.75 10.24
CA TYR A 147 4.79 14.64 10.88
C TYR A 147 5.75 13.56 11.39
N LEU A 148 6.79 13.27 10.62
CA LEU A 148 7.86 12.35 10.96
C LEU A 148 9.19 12.93 10.46
N ASP A 149 10.21 12.88 11.30
CA ASP A 149 11.60 13.21 10.96
C ASP A 149 12.47 12.06 11.45
N VAL A 150 12.99 11.26 10.53
CA VAL A 150 13.81 10.11 10.88
C VAL A 150 15.17 10.60 11.42
N GLU A 151 15.48 10.20 12.65
CA GLU A 151 16.73 10.58 13.30
C GLU A 151 17.94 9.88 12.68
N TYR A 152 18.88 10.66 12.13
CA TYR A 152 20.16 10.15 11.61
C TYR A 152 21.34 10.44 12.53
N SER A 153 21.14 10.49 13.85
CA SER A 153 22.21 10.77 14.81
C SER A 153 23.40 9.80 14.68
N TRP A 154 23.16 8.58 14.16
CA TRP A 154 24.17 7.57 13.89
C TRP A 154 25.28 8.06 12.94
N ILE A 155 25.00 8.99 12.00
CA ILE A 155 26.02 9.51 11.07
C ILE A 155 27.14 10.27 11.79
N LYS A 156 26.90 10.67 13.05
CA LYS A 156 27.85 11.38 13.90
C LYS A 156 28.67 10.45 14.78
N ASN A 157 28.35 9.15 14.82
CA ASN A 157 28.97 8.20 15.73
C ASN A 157 30.40 7.84 15.29
N ARG A 158 31.37 8.64 15.73
CA ARG A 158 32.80 8.47 15.44
C ARG A 158 33.38 7.15 15.95
N GLN A 159 32.80 6.56 16.99
CA GLN A 159 33.27 5.26 17.51
C GLN A 159 32.94 4.11 16.56
N VAL A 160 31.89 4.24 15.76
CA VAL A 160 31.49 3.21 14.79
C VAL A 160 32.02 3.52 13.41
N LEU A 161 31.99 4.79 13.01
CA LEU A 161 32.28 5.20 11.63
C LEU A 161 33.75 5.60 11.41
N GLY A 162 34.48 5.98 12.46
CA GLY A 162 35.70 6.76 12.33
C GLY A 162 35.42 8.23 11.96
N ASN A 163 36.46 9.05 11.97
CA ASN A 163 36.33 10.50 11.73
C ASN A 163 35.99 10.82 10.27
N ASN A 164 36.74 10.23 9.33
CA ASN A 164 36.63 10.56 7.91
C ASN A 164 35.25 10.22 7.32
N LEU A 165 34.73 9.04 7.63
CA LEU A 165 33.41 8.60 7.14
C LEU A 165 32.29 9.47 7.71
N ALA A 166 32.32 9.73 9.02
CA ALA A 166 31.31 10.55 9.66
C ALA A 166 31.34 12.01 9.16
N ASP A 167 32.52 12.58 8.92
CA ASP A 167 32.66 13.90 8.32
C ASP A 167 32.06 13.96 6.91
N TYR A 168 32.26 12.91 6.10
CA TYR A 168 31.62 12.80 4.77
C TYR A 168 30.09 12.76 4.90
N LEU A 169 29.55 11.90 5.75
CA LEU A 169 28.10 11.73 5.92
C LEU A 169 27.43 12.98 6.49
N GLU A 170 28.07 13.68 7.44
CA GLU A 170 27.57 14.95 7.97
C GLU A 170 27.60 16.09 6.96
N ASN A 171 28.55 16.09 6.02
CA ASN A 171 28.51 17.03 4.91
C ASN A 171 27.42 16.65 3.90
N LEU A 172 27.24 15.36 3.64
CA LEU A 172 26.20 14.87 2.74
C LEU A 172 24.80 15.14 3.30
N SER A 173 24.60 15.07 4.61
CA SER A 173 23.31 15.38 5.25
C SER A 173 22.87 16.83 5.05
N LYS A 174 23.78 17.73 4.65
CA LYS A 174 23.47 19.14 4.36
C LYS A 174 22.93 19.33 2.94
N VAL A 175 23.17 18.40 2.03
CA VAL A 175 22.66 18.43 0.66
C VAL A 175 21.13 18.38 0.68
N LYS A 176 20.51 19.20 -0.15
CA LYS A 176 19.07 19.14 -0.44
C LYS A 176 18.86 18.53 -1.81
N VAL A 177 18.07 17.48 -1.88
CA VAL A 177 17.79 16.81 -3.15
C VAL A 177 16.90 17.72 -3.99
N THR A 178 17.38 18.11 -5.17
CA THR A 178 16.65 19.00 -6.09
C THR A 178 16.50 18.44 -7.49
N ASP A 179 17.25 17.37 -7.80
CA ASP A 179 17.20 16.62 -9.04
C ASP A 179 17.14 15.13 -8.69
N ASN A 180 15.94 14.57 -8.84
CA ASN A 180 15.62 13.16 -8.58
C ASN A 180 14.81 12.55 -9.72
N ASP A 181 14.62 13.29 -10.84
CA ASP A 181 13.88 12.84 -12.02
C ASP A 181 14.54 11.58 -12.63
N ASN A 182 15.84 11.42 -12.39
CA ASN A 182 16.65 10.28 -12.82
C ASN A 182 17.26 9.53 -11.63
N GLY A 183 16.66 9.62 -10.45
CA GLY A 183 17.17 8.97 -9.23
C GLY A 183 16.65 7.54 -9.07
N TYR A 184 17.03 6.92 -7.94
CA TYR A 184 16.44 5.67 -7.45
C TYR A 184 15.12 5.88 -6.67
N ALA A 185 14.76 7.15 -6.43
CA ALA A 185 13.51 7.56 -5.80
C ALA A 185 13.02 8.78 -6.57
N VAL A 186 12.10 8.57 -7.51
CA VAL A 186 11.56 9.60 -8.40
C VAL A 186 10.27 10.14 -7.81
N PHE A 187 10.16 11.46 -7.69
CA PHE A 187 8.97 12.10 -7.16
C PHE A 187 8.06 12.50 -8.31
N GLU A 188 6.92 11.82 -8.42
CA GLU A 188 5.93 12.04 -9.45
C GLU A 188 4.93 13.14 -9.02
N GLU A 189 3.99 13.49 -9.90
CA GLU A 189 2.93 14.44 -9.55
C GLU A 189 2.11 13.95 -8.34
N GLY A 190 1.81 14.85 -7.40
CA GLY A 190 1.04 14.54 -6.19
C GLY A 190 1.87 14.04 -5.00
N ASP A 191 3.18 14.28 -5.00
CA ASP A 191 4.13 13.89 -3.93
C ASP A 191 4.24 12.36 -3.74
N ILE A 192 3.96 11.58 -4.79
CA ILE A 192 4.12 10.13 -4.79
C ILE A 192 5.57 9.80 -5.16
N VAL A 193 6.21 8.96 -4.35
CA VAL A 193 7.58 8.50 -4.62
C VAL A 193 7.51 7.16 -5.33
N ASN A 194 8.23 7.05 -6.44
CA ASN A 194 8.49 5.80 -7.14
C ASN A 194 9.93 5.36 -6.84
N VAL A 195 10.07 4.31 -6.02
CA VAL A 195 11.36 3.73 -5.61
C VAL A 195 11.79 2.54 -6.48
N SER A 196 11.01 2.24 -7.52
CA SER A 196 11.22 1.11 -8.44
C SER A 196 11.76 1.57 -9.81
N SER A 197 12.18 2.83 -9.94
CA SER A 197 12.62 3.45 -11.20
C SER A 197 13.85 2.80 -11.87
N ASP A 198 14.67 2.04 -11.14
CA ASP A 198 15.94 1.43 -11.63
C ASP A 198 16.09 -0.04 -11.30
N SER A 199 14.97 -0.72 -11.33
CA SER A 199 14.98 -2.15 -11.29
C SER A 199 15.90 -2.77 -12.38
N PHE A 200 17.03 -3.37 -11.99
CA PHE A 200 17.64 -4.47 -12.77
C PHE A 200 16.66 -5.64 -12.63
N MET A 201 15.82 -5.83 -13.65
CA MET A 201 14.44 -6.30 -13.45
C MET A 201 14.09 -7.60 -14.16
N ASP A 202 15.08 -8.42 -14.52
CA ASP A 202 14.78 -9.73 -15.08
C ASP A 202 15.08 -10.84 -14.07
N ASN A 203 14.52 -12.02 -14.37
CA ASN A 203 14.68 -13.22 -13.55
C ASN A 203 16.09 -13.83 -13.67
N SER A 204 17.07 -13.13 -14.22
CA SER A 204 18.39 -13.69 -14.52
C SER A 204 19.37 -13.65 -13.34
N ILE A 205 18.96 -13.11 -12.18
CA ILE A 205 19.85 -13.06 -11.02
C ILE A 205 20.27 -14.47 -10.59
N ASN A 206 21.53 -14.59 -10.17
CA ASN A 206 22.03 -15.79 -9.55
C ASN A 206 21.61 -15.84 -8.07
N TYR A 207 20.68 -16.72 -7.69
CA TYR A 207 20.21 -16.83 -6.29
C TYR A 207 21.26 -17.36 -5.31
N GLU A 208 22.33 -18.00 -5.81
CA GLU A 208 23.49 -18.44 -5.01
C GLU A 208 24.45 -17.27 -4.71
N ASP A 209 24.27 -16.13 -5.37
CA ASP A 209 25.08 -14.93 -5.17
C ASP A 209 24.67 -14.18 -3.89
N THR A 210 25.59 -14.11 -2.93
CA THR A 210 25.38 -13.41 -1.67
C THR A 210 25.12 -11.92 -1.86
N GLY A 211 25.86 -11.26 -2.74
CA GLY A 211 25.72 -9.83 -3.00
C GLY A 211 24.33 -9.50 -3.55
N MET A 212 23.77 -10.30 -4.44
CA MET A 212 22.42 -10.11 -4.99
C MET A 212 21.34 -10.19 -3.92
N ARG A 213 21.45 -11.16 -3.01
CA ARG A 213 20.51 -11.29 -1.89
C ARG A 213 20.63 -10.14 -0.90
N LEU A 214 21.87 -9.75 -0.55
CA LEU A 214 22.12 -8.60 0.31
C LEU A 214 21.63 -7.30 -0.34
N LEU A 215 21.75 -7.13 -1.65
CA LEU A 215 21.20 -5.97 -2.36
C LEU A 215 19.67 -5.88 -2.20
N GLY A 216 18.95 -6.99 -2.34
CA GLY A 216 17.50 -7.03 -2.14
C GLY A 216 17.10 -6.58 -0.74
N MET A 217 17.77 -7.13 0.28
CA MET A 217 17.56 -6.73 1.68
C MET A 217 17.94 -5.27 1.94
N PHE A 218 19.12 -4.81 1.48
CA PHE A 218 19.58 -3.44 1.71
C PHE A 218 18.67 -2.42 1.01
N ARG A 219 18.16 -2.73 -0.19
CA ARG A 219 17.17 -1.91 -0.88
C ARG A 219 15.89 -1.80 -0.05
N TYR A 220 15.29 -2.93 0.33
CA TYR A 220 14.05 -2.91 1.11
C TYR A 220 14.24 -2.15 2.43
N TRP A 221 15.31 -2.47 3.17
CA TRP A 221 15.59 -1.83 4.46
C TRP A 221 15.67 -0.31 4.36
N ASN A 222 16.43 0.19 3.38
CA ASN A 222 16.59 1.63 3.19
C ASN A 222 15.34 2.29 2.59
N ILE A 223 14.54 1.58 1.79
CA ILE A 223 13.25 2.13 1.33
C ILE A 223 12.35 2.40 2.53
N ILE A 224 12.25 1.46 3.48
CA ILE A 224 11.47 1.67 4.71
C ILE A 224 12.07 2.80 5.54
N GLU A 225 13.39 2.85 5.67
CA GLU A 225 14.10 3.88 6.45
C GLU A 225 13.79 5.31 5.97
N TYR A 226 13.63 5.52 4.66
CA TYR A 226 13.51 6.85 4.06
C TYR A 226 12.13 7.20 3.48
N PHE A 227 11.30 6.21 3.18
CA PHE A 227 10.06 6.42 2.41
C PHE A 227 8.83 5.73 3.01
N TYR A 228 8.94 5.05 4.17
CA TYR A 228 7.76 4.56 4.89
C TYR A 228 7.23 5.58 5.92
N PRO A 229 5.99 6.10 5.76
CA PRO A 229 5.47 7.18 6.59
C PRO A 229 5.10 6.74 8.02
N TYR A 230 5.05 5.44 8.29
CA TYR A 230 4.62 4.88 9.57
C TYR A 230 5.76 4.21 10.33
N LYS A 231 7.02 4.56 10.05
CA LYS A 231 8.19 3.97 10.70
C LYS A 231 8.13 4.06 12.24
N ASN A 232 7.59 5.15 12.78
CA ASN A 232 7.40 5.36 14.22
C ASN A 232 6.29 4.48 14.84
N LEU A 233 5.51 3.76 14.03
CA LEU A 233 4.46 2.84 14.46
C LEU A 233 4.88 1.37 14.39
N MET A 234 6.10 1.07 13.90
CA MET A 234 6.65 -0.28 13.87
C MET A 234 6.97 -0.75 15.29
N ASP A 235 6.74 -2.04 15.56
CA ASP A 235 6.98 -2.62 16.90
C ASP A 235 8.46 -2.93 17.14
N GLU A 236 9.18 -3.27 16.07
CA GLU A 236 10.56 -3.73 16.11
C GLU A 236 11.57 -2.59 15.91
N ASP A 237 12.75 -2.75 16.52
CA ASP A 237 13.90 -1.88 16.25
C ASP A 237 14.41 -2.16 14.83
N TRP A 238 14.09 -1.25 13.91
CA TRP A 238 14.43 -1.42 12.50
C TRP A 238 15.93 -1.53 12.24
N ASP A 239 16.79 -0.87 13.04
CA ASP A 239 18.25 -0.99 12.91
C ASP A 239 18.74 -2.39 13.32
N GLN A 240 18.12 -2.95 14.37
CA GLN A 240 18.39 -4.30 14.83
C GLN A 240 17.89 -5.35 13.84
N VAL A 241 16.74 -5.13 13.19
CA VAL A 241 16.23 -6.03 12.14
C VAL A 241 17.24 -6.17 10.99
N LEU A 242 17.86 -5.07 10.55
CA LEU A 242 18.94 -5.13 9.55
C LEU A 242 20.11 -5.98 10.04
N TYR A 243 20.56 -5.75 11.27
CA TYR A 243 21.69 -6.49 11.84
C TYR A 243 21.41 -8.00 11.88
N ASP A 244 20.23 -8.39 12.36
CA ASP A 244 19.84 -9.78 12.56
C ASP A 244 19.57 -10.51 11.23
N LYS A 245 19.12 -9.81 10.19
CA LYS A 245 18.83 -10.40 8.87
C LYS A 245 20.05 -10.60 7.98
N ILE A 246 21.17 -9.93 8.25
CA ILE A 246 22.40 -10.07 7.45
C ILE A 246 22.89 -11.52 7.39
N PRO A 247 23.08 -12.26 8.50
CA PRO A 247 23.53 -13.65 8.43
C PRO A 247 22.59 -14.56 7.63
N GLU A 248 21.27 -14.38 7.79
CA GLU A 248 20.25 -15.15 7.09
C GLU A 248 20.39 -15.01 5.56
N LEU A 249 20.42 -13.77 5.06
CA LEU A 249 20.51 -13.46 3.63
C LEU A 249 21.93 -13.70 3.07
N ALA A 250 22.96 -13.57 3.90
CA ALA A 250 24.33 -13.78 3.49
C ALA A 250 24.65 -15.26 3.26
N LEU A 251 24.20 -16.14 4.17
CA LEU A 251 24.68 -17.52 4.27
C LEU A 251 23.74 -18.57 3.67
N GLN A 252 22.47 -18.26 3.41
CA GLN A 252 21.58 -19.17 2.68
C GLN A 252 22.05 -19.32 1.22
N GLY A 253 21.50 -20.27 0.45
CA GLY A 253 22.04 -20.60 -0.88
C GLY A 253 21.03 -20.54 -2.02
N ASP A 254 19.75 -20.72 -1.73
CA ASP A 254 18.76 -21.02 -2.75
C ASP A 254 17.67 -19.95 -2.87
N LYS A 255 16.96 -20.04 -3.99
CA LYS A 255 15.86 -19.14 -4.36
C LYS A 255 14.73 -19.11 -3.33
N GLU A 256 14.30 -20.28 -2.84
CA GLU A 256 13.17 -20.38 -1.93
C GLU A 256 13.49 -19.69 -0.61
N SER A 257 14.67 -20.00 -0.05
CA SER A 257 15.18 -19.35 1.15
C SER A 257 15.29 -17.82 1.00
N TYR A 258 15.82 -17.31 -0.13
CA TYR A 258 15.87 -15.87 -0.39
C TYR A 258 14.47 -15.23 -0.44
N VAL A 259 13.56 -15.80 -1.23
CA VAL A 259 12.20 -15.24 -1.41
C VAL A 259 11.44 -15.24 -0.09
N LEU A 260 11.47 -16.35 0.66
CA LEU A 260 10.81 -16.43 1.97
C LEU A 260 11.45 -15.49 3.00
N SER A 261 12.76 -15.29 2.96
CA SER A 261 13.43 -14.35 3.88
C SER A 261 13.07 -12.90 3.59
N ILE A 262 12.93 -12.50 2.31
CA ILE A 262 12.42 -11.18 1.95
C ILE A 262 10.94 -11.05 2.32
N ALA A 263 10.10 -12.06 2.05
CA ALA A 263 8.69 -12.06 2.49
C ALA A 263 8.56 -11.91 4.00
N ASN A 264 9.43 -12.55 4.78
CA ASN A 264 9.47 -12.35 6.22
C ASN A 264 9.94 -10.95 6.63
N LEU A 265 10.93 -10.39 5.94
CA LEU A 265 11.37 -9.01 6.19
C LEU A 265 10.23 -8.00 6.00
N THR A 266 9.31 -8.24 5.06
CA THR A 266 8.18 -7.33 4.81
C THR A 266 7.11 -7.36 5.90
N THR A 267 7.10 -8.34 6.80
CA THR A 267 6.09 -8.38 7.87
C THR A 267 6.37 -7.40 9.01
N TYR A 268 7.63 -6.95 9.15
CA TYR A 268 8.06 -6.06 10.24
C TYR A 268 7.47 -4.64 10.15
N ILE A 269 6.90 -4.25 9.01
CA ILE A 269 6.26 -2.93 8.88
C ILE A 269 4.82 -2.91 9.39
N HIS A 270 4.19 -4.07 9.61
CA HIS A 270 2.78 -4.21 10.03
C HIS A 270 1.82 -3.37 9.16
N ASP A 271 1.78 -3.68 7.87
CA ASP A 271 1.00 -2.92 6.89
C ASP A 271 0.18 -3.85 5.99
N SER A 272 -1.15 -3.77 6.04
CA SER A 272 -2.02 -4.56 5.16
C SER A 272 -1.98 -4.11 3.68
N HIS A 273 -1.28 -3.02 3.34
CA HIS A 273 -0.88 -2.74 1.95
C HIS A 273 0.35 -3.55 1.51
N GLY A 274 1.02 -4.26 2.43
CA GLY A 274 2.14 -5.16 2.17
C GLY A 274 1.73 -6.39 1.37
N PHE A 275 1.60 -6.24 0.05
CA PHE A 275 1.51 -7.35 -0.87
C PHE A 275 2.91 -7.94 -1.10
N PHE A 276 2.97 -9.23 -1.46
CA PHE A 276 4.20 -9.91 -1.83
C PHE A 276 3.95 -10.90 -2.95
N ASP A 277 4.78 -10.87 -3.99
CA ASP A 277 4.74 -11.82 -5.10
C ASP A 277 6.13 -11.99 -5.73
N ASP A 278 6.29 -13.11 -6.42
CA ASP A 278 7.48 -13.42 -7.19
C ASP A 278 7.10 -14.23 -8.43
N ASN A 279 7.97 -14.24 -9.44
CA ASN A 279 7.69 -14.91 -10.72
C ASN A 279 7.56 -16.44 -10.62
N PHE A 280 8.06 -17.05 -9.53
CA PHE A 280 7.99 -18.48 -9.29
C PHE A 280 6.87 -18.88 -8.35
N LYS A 281 6.12 -17.94 -7.78
CA LYS A 281 5.04 -18.20 -6.83
C LYS A 281 5.52 -19.04 -5.64
N VAL A 282 6.70 -18.74 -5.10
CA VAL A 282 7.29 -19.44 -3.95
C VAL A 282 6.33 -19.38 -2.77
N LEU A 283 5.84 -18.18 -2.42
CA LEU A 283 4.97 -18.03 -1.24
C LEU A 283 3.65 -18.82 -1.39
N PRO A 284 2.90 -18.73 -2.50
CA PRO A 284 1.75 -19.62 -2.72
C PRO A 284 2.08 -21.12 -2.69
N GLN A 285 3.25 -21.54 -3.17
CA GLN A 285 3.69 -22.94 -3.15
C GLN A 285 4.05 -23.40 -1.73
N HIS A 286 4.65 -22.53 -0.91
CA HIS A 286 4.95 -22.78 0.51
C HIS A 286 3.71 -23.19 1.29
N PHE A 287 2.58 -22.52 1.04
CA PHE A 287 1.28 -22.86 1.66
C PHE A 287 0.52 -23.99 0.94
N GLY A 288 0.95 -24.40 -0.25
CA GLY A 288 0.31 -25.44 -1.06
C GLY A 288 -0.18 -24.94 -2.42
N ALA A 289 0.17 -25.66 -3.49
CA ALA A 289 -0.13 -25.26 -4.86
C ALA A 289 -1.64 -25.29 -5.22
N TYR A 290 -2.45 -26.03 -4.47
CA TYR A 290 -3.89 -26.20 -4.68
C TYR A 290 -4.68 -25.50 -3.58
N LYS A 291 -5.87 -24.99 -3.88
CA LYS A 291 -6.74 -24.38 -2.86
C LYS A 291 -8.19 -24.80 -3.03
N ALA A 292 -8.91 -24.95 -1.93
CA ALA A 292 -10.37 -25.13 -1.96
C ALA A 292 -11.07 -23.84 -2.39
N LYS A 293 -12.06 -23.95 -3.29
CA LYS A 293 -12.87 -22.82 -3.74
C LYS A 293 -13.92 -22.44 -2.69
N ALA A 294 -13.49 -21.67 -1.71
CA ALA A 294 -14.31 -21.07 -0.67
C ALA A 294 -13.76 -19.70 -0.27
N THR A 295 -14.63 -18.84 0.26
CA THR A 295 -14.28 -17.59 0.94
C THR A 295 -14.54 -17.72 2.43
N ILE A 296 -13.84 -16.91 3.23
CA ILE A 296 -13.92 -17.00 4.69
C ILE A 296 -14.28 -15.67 5.35
N PHE A 297 -14.88 -15.76 6.54
CA PHE A 297 -14.85 -14.69 7.54
C PHE A 297 -13.97 -15.11 8.71
N ASN A 298 -13.28 -14.13 9.30
CA ASN A 298 -12.68 -14.29 10.61
C ASN A 298 -13.67 -13.79 11.68
N ILE A 299 -14.18 -14.70 12.50
CA ILE A 299 -15.10 -14.37 13.60
C ILE A 299 -14.39 -14.72 14.91
N ASP A 300 -13.79 -13.71 15.54
CA ASP A 300 -13.05 -13.86 16.81
C ASP A 300 -11.98 -14.98 16.76
N GLY A 301 -11.21 -15.02 15.67
CA GLY A 301 -10.16 -16.02 15.43
C GLY A 301 -10.65 -17.32 14.77
N GLN A 302 -11.96 -17.53 14.67
CA GLN A 302 -12.53 -18.68 13.98
C GLN A 302 -12.68 -18.40 12.48
N ILE A 303 -12.11 -19.28 11.65
CA ILE A 303 -12.24 -19.20 10.20
C ILE A 303 -13.55 -19.88 9.79
N VAL A 304 -14.54 -19.08 9.40
CA VAL A 304 -15.88 -19.54 9.05
C VAL A 304 -16.06 -19.48 7.54
N ILE A 305 -16.55 -20.56 6.93
CA ILE A 305 -16.87 -20.58 5.50
C ILE A 305 -18.01 -19.59 5.22
N ALA A 306 -17.72 -18.58 4.40
CA ALA A 306 -18.61 -17.48 4.03
C ALA A 306 -19.20 -17.61 2.62
N GLY A 307 -18.60 -18.49 1.81
CA GLY A 307 -19.00 -18.77 0.44
C GLY A 307 -18.24 -19.99 -0.06
N ARG A 308 -18.81 -20.74 -1.00
CA ARG A 308 -18.22 -21.97 -1.56
C ARG A 308 -18.77 -22.25 -2.95
N GLU A 309 -18.05 -23.02 -3.74
CA GLU A 309 -18.58 -23.50 -5.04
C GLU A 309 -19.73 -24.51 -4.87
N ASP A 310 -20.64 -24.58 -5.86
CA ASP A 310 -21.90 -25.33 -5.78
C ASP A 310 -21.76 -26.81 -5.42
N LYS A 311 -20.66 -27.45 -5.78
CA LYS A 311 -20.41 -28.88 -5.53
C LYS A 311 -19.44 -29.17 -4.38
N SER A 312 -18.98 -28.15 -3.68
CA SER A 312 -18.08 -28.34 -2.54
C SER A 312 -18.80 -29.05 -1.38
N PRO A 313 -18.14 -29.99 -0.68
CA PRO A 313 -18.66 -30.60 0.56
C PRO A 313 -18.71 -29.63 1.75
N LEU A 314 -18.00 -28.49 1.66
CA LEU A 314 -18.07 -27.41 2.63
C LEU A 314 -19.45 -26.74 2.57
N LYS A 315 -19.93 -26.27 3.72
CA LYS A 315 -21.16 -25.49 3.85
C LYS A 315 -20.85 -24.12 4.44
N VAL A 316 -21.63 -23.12 4.03
CA VAL A 316 -21.60 -21.80 4.65
C VAL A 316 -21.94 -21.97 6.14
N GLY A 317 -21.13 -21.36 7.01
CA GLY A 317 -21.22 -21.51 8.47
C GLY A 317 -20.36 -22.63 9.07
N ASP A 318 -19.68 -23.45 8.27
CA ASP A 318 -18.67 -24.38 8.78
C ASP A 318 -17.50 -23.60 9.40
N ILE A 319 -17.08 -23.98 10.61
CA ILE A 319 -15.85 -23.47 11.23
C ILE A 319 -14.71 -24.41 10.85
N VAL A 320 -13.68 -23.90 10.18
CA VAL A 320 -12.52 -24.69 9.75
C VAL A 320 -11.60 -24.95 10.95
N VAL A 321 -11.22 -26.21 11.15
CA VAL A 321 -10.35 -26.65 12.25
C VAL A 321 -8.94 -26.98 11.73
N SER A 322 -8.83 -27.71 10.62
CA SER A 322 -7.53 -28.08 10.04
C SER A 322 -7.64 -28.42 8.57
N ILE A 323 -6.50 -28.37 7.88
CA ILE A 323 -6.32 -28.81 6.49
C ILE A 323 -5.13 -29.76 6.46
N ASP A 324 -5.33 -30.97 5.92
CA ASP A 324 -4.31 -32.03 5.83
C ASP A 324 -3.59 -32.29 7.18
N GLY A 325 -4.36 -32.27 8.27
CA GLY A 325 -3.85 -32.47 9.63
C GLY A 325 -3.14 -31.27 10.26
N THR A 326 -2.96 -30.15 9.54
CA THR A 326 -2.41 -28.90 10.09
C THR A 326 -3.55 -28.00 10.57
N THR A 327 -3.52 -27.63 11.86
CA THR A 327 -4.59 -26.80 12.44
C THR A 327 -4.60 -25.41 11.83
N ILE A 328 -5.78 -24.79 11.77
CA ILE A 328 -5.94 -23.47 11.17
C ILE A 328 -5.13 -22.41 11.91
N GLU A 329 -4.97 -22.54 13.23
CA GLU A 329 -4.16 -21.63 14.05
C GLU A 329 -2.69 -21.67 13.63
N LYS A 330 -2.14 -22.86 13.37
CA LYS A 330 -0.76 -23.00 12.88
C LYS A 330 -0.58 -22.40 11.49
N ILE A 331 -1.59 -22.54 10.62
CA ILE A 331 -1.56 -21.93 9.29
C ILE A 331 -1.60 -20.40 9.40
N ILE A 332 -2.41 -19.84 10.31
CA ILE A 332 -2.45 -18.40 10.59
C ILE A 332 -1.11 -17.92 11.17
N GLU A 333 -0.50 -18.66 12.11
CA GLU A 333 0.84 -18.36 12.62
C GLU A 333 1.89 -18.36 11.50
N GLU A 334 1.81 -19.31 10.57
CA GLU A 334 2.68 -19.38 9.41
C GLU A 334 2.45 -18.22 8.43
N CYS A 335 1.19 -17.83 8.16
CA CYS A 335 0.85 -16.64 7.38
C CYS A 335 1.49 -15.38 7.98
N ASN A 336 1.41 -15.21 9.31
CA ASN A 336 1.99 -14.06 10.01
C ASN A 336 3.53 -13.99 9.89
N LYS A 337 4.22 -15.07 9.51
CA LYS A 337 5.66 -15.03 9.25
C LYS A 337 6.01 -14.41 7.90
N TYR A 338 5.09 -14.37 6.93
CA TYR A 338 5.42 -13.99 5.55
C TYR A 338 4.47 -12.98 4.92
N ILE A 339 3.36 -12.66 5.57
CA ILE A 339 2.32 -11.78 5.05
C ILE A 339 2.09 -10.66 6.06
N SER A 340 2.34 -9.43 5.62
CA SER A 340 2.19 -8.24 6.45
C SER A 340 0.71 -7.89 6.65
N VAL A 341 0.34 -7.56 7.88
CA VAL A 341 -0.99 -7.08 8.24
C VAL A 341 -0.87 -5.98 9.28
N SER A 342 -1.76 -4.99 9.19
CA SER A 342 -1.84 -3.88 10.14
C SER A 342 -2.21 -4.34 11.56
N ASP A 343 -3.02 -5.40 11.67
CA ASP A 343 -3.42 -6.01 12.93
C ASP A 343 -3.57 -7.53 12.74
N LYS A 344 -2.93 -8.31 13.62
CA LYS A 344 -2.90 -9.78 13.59
C LYS A 344 -4.25 -10.45 13.81
N ASN A 345 -5.29 -9.69 14.19
CA ASN A 345 -6.67 -10.16 14.30
C ASN A 345 -7.57 -9.66 13.16
N ARG A 346 -7.07 -8.83 12.24
CA ARG A 346 -7.81 -8.27 11.10
C ARG A 346 -7.08 -8.54 9.78
N PHE A 347 -6.98 -9.82 9.45
CA PHE A 347 -6.15 -10.32 8.35
C PHE A 347 -6.95 -10.84 7.16
N THR A 348 -8.29 -10.82 7.21
CA THR A 348 -9.14 -11.55 6.24
C THR A 348 -8.79 -11.23 4.78
N ASN A 349 -8.58 -9.96 4.42
CA ASN A 349 -8.18 -9.60 3.04
C ASN A 349 -6.82 -10.17 2.65
N ALA A 350 -5.85 -10.18 3.57
CA ALA A 350 -4.48 -10.62 3.31
C ALA A 350 -4.35 -12.15 3.28
N PHE A 351 -5.01 -12.84 4.21
CA PHE A 351 -4.81 -14.29 4.39
C PHE A 351 -5.81 -15.14 3.60
N ASP A 352 -6.95 -14.61 3.15
CA ASP A 352 -7.95 -15.41 2.42
C ASP A 352 -7.33 -16.18 1.25
N TYR A 353 -6.39 -15.57 0.50
CA TYR A 353 -5.68 -16.23 -0.60
C TYR A 353 -4.81 -17.43 -0.17
N TYR A 354 -4.28 -17.42 1.05
CA TYR A 354 -3.32 -18.40 1.58
C TYR A 354 -3.96 -19.46 2.46
N LEU A 355 -5.11 -19.17 3.07
CA LEU A 355 -5.91 -20.14 3.79
C LEU A 355 -6.56 -21.14 2.81
N LEU A 356 -6.88 -22.33 3.34
CA LEU A 356 -7.52 -23.43 2.59
C LEU A 356 -6.67 -24.01 1.44
N ARG A 357 -5.35 -23.83 1.50
CA ARG A 357 -4.39 -24.40 0.56
C ARG A 357 -3.91 -25.78 0.99
N SER A 358 -3.52 -26.58 0.01
CA SER A 358 -3.09 -27.96 0.14
C SER A 358 -2.06 -28.28 -0.94
N THR A 359 -1.21 -29.28 -0.67
CA THR A 359 -0.33 -29.88 -1.67
C THR A 359 -1.04 -30.91 -2.55
N LYS A 360 -2.34 -31.18 -2.30
CA LYS A 360 -3.14 -32.21 -2.96
C LYS A 360 -4.33 -31.60 -3.71
N GLU A 361 -4.76 -32.29 -4.77
CA GLU A 361 -6.00 -31.97 -5.50
C GLU A 361 -7.28 -32.26 -4.70
N ILE A 362 -7.16 -33.07 -3.64
CA ILE A 362 -8.22 -33.34 -2.68
C ILE A 362 -7.60 -33.19 -1.30
N ALA A 363 -7.99 -32.13 -0.59
CA ALA A 363 -7.56 -31.88 0.78
C ALA A 363 -8.50 -32.54 1.77
N GLU A 364 -7.95 -33.07 2.86
CA GLU A 364 -8.76 -33.42 4.02
C GLU A 364 -8.96 -32.15 4.87
N ILE A 365 -10.19 -31.63 4.93
CA ILE A 365 -10.52 -30.46 5.74
C ILE A 365 -11.44 -30.89 6.90
N GLU A 366 -10.97 -30.66 8.12
CA GLU A 366 -11.78 -30.85 9.32
C GLU A 366 -12.55 -29.56 9.62
N VAL A 367 -13.85 -29.69 9.88
CA VAL A 367 -14.72 -28.56 10.21
C VAL A 367 -15.61 -28.88 11.42
N ILE A 368 -16.07 -27.85 12.13
CA ILE A 368 -17.18 -27.94 13.07
C ILE A 368 -18.44 -27.44 12.36
N ARG A 369 -19.45 -28.30 12.29
CA ARG A 369 -20.77 -28.03 11.70
C ARG A 369 -21.85 -28.41 12.71
N ASN A 370 -22.69 -27.45 13.10
CA ASN A 370 -23.74 -27.66 14.12
C ASN A 370 -23.20 -28.25 15.44
N GLY A 371 -21.97 -27.90 15.83
CA GLY A 371 -21.31 -28.40 17.04
C GLY A 371 -20.62 -29.77 16.89
N GLU A 372 -20.74 -30.43 15.73
CA GLU A 372 -20.09 -31.71 15.47
C GLU A 372 -18.84 -31.53 14.60
N LYS A 373 -17.77 -32.25 14.94
CA LYS A 373 -16.54 -32.28 14.14
C LYS A 373 -16.70 -33.27 12.99
N LEU A 374 -16.46 -32.81 11.76
CA LEU A 374 -16.53 -33.59 10.53
C LEU A 374 -15.19 -33.54 9.79
N SER A 375 -14.78 -34.65 9.18
CA SER A 375 -13.67 -34.68 8.22
C SER A 375 -14.23 -34.80 6.80
N LEU A 376 -13.83 -33.89 5.91
CA LEU A 376 -14.35 -33.76 4.55
C LEU A 376 -13.22 -33.85 3.53
N ASN A 377 -13.44 -34.61 2.46
CA ASN A 377 -12.56 -34.64 1.29
C ASN A 377 -12.96 -33.54 0.32
N VAL A 378 -12.24 -32.43 0.31
CA VAL A 378 -12.59 -31.21 -0.42
C VAL A 378 -11.73 -31.09 -1.69
N PRO A 379 -12.34 -30.97 -2.88
CA PRO A 379 -11.60 -30.68 -4.10
C PRO A 379 -10.86 -29.35 -4.01
N CYS A 380 -9.60 -29.36 -4.40
CA CYS A 380 -8.71 -28.20 -4.46
C CYS A 380 -8.14 -28.07 -5.88
N TYR A 381 -7.88 -26.83 -6.30
CA TYR A 381 -7.55 -26.53 -7.69
C TYR A 381 -6.24 -25.76 -7.78
N TYR A 382 -5.41 -26.14 -8.74
CA TYR A 382 -4.16 -25.45 -9.04
C TYR A 382 -4.45 -24.10 -9.70
N ASN A 383 -3.91 -23.01 -9.12
CA ASN A 383 -3.99 -21.65 -9.68
C ASN A 383 -5.38 -21.26 -10.22
N SER A 384 -6.46 -21.75 -9.60
CA SER A 384 -7.80 -21.47 -10.12
C SER A 384 -8.22 -20.05 -9.79
N ASN A 385 -8.88 -19.39 -10.74
CA ASN A 385 -9.58 -18.13 -10.46
C ASN A 385 -10.62 -18.36 -9.34
N TYR A 386 -10.47 -17.65 -8.23
CA TYR A 386 -11.36 -17.71 -7.08
C TYR A 386 -12.58 -16.80 -7.30
N ASP A 387 -13.49 -17.19 -8.18
CA ASP A 387 -14.77 -16.49 -8.38
C ASP A 387 -15.85 -17.03 -7.42
N VAL A 388 -15.50 -17.17 -6.14
CA VAL A 388 -16.45 -17.56 -5.08
C VAL A 388 -16.87 -16.30 -4.35
N LYS A 389 -18.18 -16.06 -4.33
CA LYS A 389 -18.77 -14.85 -3.76
C LYS A 389 -18.84 -14.97 -2.25
N LYS A 390 -18.51 -13.90 -1.54
CA LYS A 390 -18.74 -13.80 -0.10
C LYS A 390 -20.19 -13.40 0.19
N LEU A 391 -20.78 -13.94 1.27
CA LEU A 391 -22.10 -13.51 1.74
C LEU A 391 -22.16 -11.99 1.87
N GLY A 392 -23.19 -11.36 1.30
CA GLY A 392 -23.39 -9.90 1.32
C GLY A 392 -22.61 -9.11 0.26
N GLN A 393 -21.55 -9.66 -0.33
CA GLN A 393 -20.70 -8.95 -1.29
C GLN A 393 -21.46 -8.55 -2.56
N ASP A 394 -22.31 -9.42 -3.09
CA ASP A 394 -22.99 -9.18 -4.38
C ASP A 394 -24.44 -8.68 -4.24
N GLU A 395 -24.84 -8.25 -3.04
CA GLU A 395 -26.18 -7.69 -2.83
C GLU A 395 -26.37 -6.42 -3.67
N LYS A 396 -27.43 -6.38 -4.46
CA LYS A 396 -27.68 -5.26 -5.37
C LYS A 396 -28.20 -4.05 -4.61
N SER A 397 -27.69 -2.86 -4.97
CA SER A 397 -28.27 -1.60 -4.53
C SER A 397 -29.76 -1.51 -4.90
N GLY A 398 -30.59 -1.00 -3.98
CA GLY A 398 -32.04 -1.02 -4.16
C GLY A 398 -32.82 -0.62 -2.92
N PHE A 399 -34.12 -0.93 -2.93
CA PHE A 399 -34.99 -0.73 -1.78
C PHE A 399 -34.95 -1.94 -0.84
N MET A 400 -35.00 -1.68 0.46
CA MET A 400 -35.23 -2.66 1.51
C MET A 400 -36.49 -2.32 2.30
N VAL A 401 -37.02 -3.33 3.02
CA VAL A 401 -38.13 -3.22 3.98
C VAL A 401 -39.30 -2.39 3.44
N ASP A 402 -40.10 -2.97 2.55
CA ASP A 402 -41.26 -2.31 1.93
C ASP A 402 -40.98 -0.91 1.36
N LYS A 403 -39.76 -0.71 0.84
CA LYS A 403 -39.25 0.56 0.28
C LYS A 403 -39.08 1.68 1.29
N LYS A 404 -39.06 1.37 2.58
CA LYS A 404 -38.76 2.34 3.64
C LYS A 404 -37.28 2.70 3.71
N ILE A 405 -36.40 1.83 3.23
CA ILE A 405 -34.95 1.99 3.32
C ILE A 405 -34.32 1.94 1.93
N GLY A 406 -33.45 2.90 1.62
CA GLY A 406 -32.54 2.81 0.49
C GLY A 406 -31.27 2.04 0.88
N TYR A 407 -30.78 1.17 0.01
CA TYR A 407 -29.56 0.40 0.21
C TYR A 407 -28.60 0.65 -0.95
N LEU A 408 -27.39 1.10 -0.62
CA LEU A 408 -26.28 1.29 -1.54
C LEU A 408 -25.15 0.33 -1.15
N ASN A 409 -24.94 -0.71 -1.95
CA ASN A 409 -23.75 -1.54 -1.85
C ASN A 409 -22.72 -1.01 -2.85
N ILE A 410 -21.60 -0.47 -2.34
CA ILE A 410 -20.58 0.15 -3.19
C ILE A 410 -19.94 -0.88 -4.13
N SER A 411 -19.83 -2.14 -3.71
CA SER A 411 -19.20 -3.20 -4.49
C SER A 411 -20.00 -3.68 -5.71
N THR A 412 -21.29 -3.33 -5.80
CA THR A 412 -22.19 -3.70 -6.92
C THR A 412 -22.76 -2.51 -7.67
N LEU A 413 -22.43 -1.29 -7.27
CA LEU A 413 -22.92 -0.08 -7.93
C LEU A 413 -22.32 0.03 -9.33
N GLU A 414 -23.13 0.34 -10.35
CA GLU A 414 -22.63 0.57 -11.71
C GLU A 414 -22.60 2.07 -12.06
N SER A 415 -21.85 2.43 -13.10
CA SER A 415 -21.77 3.79 -13.63
C SER A 415 -23.17 4.32 -14.00
N GLY A 416 -23.53 5.49 -13.47
CA GLY A 416 -24.82 6.12 -13.70
C GLY A 416 -25.99 5.64 -12.84
N ASP A 417 -25.79 4.66 -11.95
CA ASP A 417 -26.87 4.16 -11.08
C ASP A 417 -27.17 5.08 -9.90
N LEU A 418 -26.16 5.77 -9.37
CA LEU A 418 -26.28 6.54 -8.13
C LEU A 418 -27.42 7.57 -8.19
N ASP A 419 -27.45 8.41 -9.22
CA ASP A 419 -28.47 9.46 -9.36
C ASP A 419 -29.89 8.86 -9.45
N LYS A 420 -30.03 7.73 -10.15
CA LYS A 420 -31.32 7.03 -10.32
C LYS A 420 -31.79 6.45 -8.99
N LEU A 421 -30.89 5.84 -8.23
CA LEU A 421 -31.15 5.27 -6.92
C LEU A 421 -31.49 6.37 -5.92
N MET A 422 -30.67 7.41 -5.81
CA MET A 422 -30.91 8.53 -4.88
C MET A 422 -32.23 9.25 -5.19
N LYS A 423 -32.60 9.43 -6.46
CA LYS A 423 -33.92 9.97 -6.82
C LYS A 423 -35.08 9.10 -6.29
N LYS A 424 -34.93 7.78 -6.31
CA LYS A 424 -35.92 6.84 -5.73
C LYS A 424 -35.91 6.90 -4.20
N PHE A 425 -34.74 7.10 -3.60
CA PHE A 425 -34.57 7.08 -2.15
C PHE A 425 -35.01 8.38 -1.45
N LYS A 426 -35.26 9.47 -2.18
CA LYS A 426 -35.62 10.79 -1.63
C LYS A 426 -36.62 10.81 -0.46
N GLY A 427 -37.60 9.89 -0.44
CA GLY A 427 -38.66 9.81 0.59
C GLY A 427 -38.54 8.64 1.57
N THR A 428 -37.40 7.95 1.59
CA THR A 428 -37.14 6.82 2.52
C THR A 428 -36.93 7.31 3.95
N GLU A 429 -37.19 6.45 4.93
CA GLU A 429 -36.93 6.69 6.35
C GLU A 429 -35.41 6.71 6.66
N GLY A 430 -34.63 5.94 5.90
CA GLY A 430 -33.16 5.94 6.00
C GLY A 430 -32.45 5.29 4.82
N LEU A 431 -31.14 5.50 4.78
CA LEU A 431 -30.21 5.03 3.77
C LEU A 431 -29.14 4.19 4.45
N ILE A 432 -28.89 2.99 3.92
CA ILE A 432 -27.76 2.15 4.30
C ILE A 432 -26.71 2.24 3.18
N ILE A 433 -25.46 2.55 3.56
CA ILE A 433 -24.30 2.58 2.66
C ILE A 433 -23.34 1.48 3.12
N ASP A 434 -23.24 0.41 2.33
CA ASP A 434 -22.37 -0.74 2.63
C ASP A 434 -20.99 -0.56 1.97
N VAL A 435 -19.97 -0.38 2.81
CA VAL A 435 -18.56 -0.19 2.45
C VAL A 435 -17.68 -1.32 3.02
N ARG A 436 -18.27 -2.48 3.31
CA ARG A 436 -17.55 -3.65 3.83
C ARG A 436 -16.69 -4.35 2.78
N TYR A 437 -17.06 -4.28 1.50
CA TYR A 437 -16.42 -5.09 0.46
C TYR A 437 -15.99 -4.27 -0.75
N HIS A 438 -14.89 -4.69 -1.36
CA HIS A 438 -14.47 -4.28 -2.69
C HIS A 438 -14.86 -5.36 -3.72
N ASN A 439 -14.90 -5.00 -5.01
CA ASN A 439 -15.13 -5.93 -6.10
C ASN A 439 -14.12 -5.68 -7.22
N ALA A 440 -13.50 -6.74 -7.77
CA ALA A 440 -12.59 -6.64 -8.91
C ALA A 440 -13.24 -6.03 -10.17
N LYS A 441 -14.57 -6.10 -10.30
CA LYS A 441 -15.36 -5.49 -11.38
C LYS A 441 -15.80 -4.05 -11.08
N MET A 442 -15.44 -3.53 -9.90
CA MET A 442 -15.71 -2.15 -9.53
C MET A 442 -15.00 -1.23 -10.53
N SER A 443 -15.77 -0.50 -11.35
CA SER A 443 -15.20 0.43 -12.34
C SER A 443 -14.28 1.44 -11.66
N GLU A 444 -13.24 1.91 -12.36
CA GLU A 444 -12.29 2.92 -11.85
C GLU A 444 -13.01 4.15 -11.27
N TYR A 445 -14.17 4.49 -11.80
CA TYR A 445 -15.01 5.61 -11.38
C TYR A 445 -15.56 5.48 -9.95
N ILE A 446 -15.83 4.26 -9.48
CA ILE A 446 -16.42 4.03 -8.15
C ILE A 446 -15.43 4.39 -7.04
N LYS A 447 -14.11 4.44 -7.33
CA LYS A 447 -13.10 4.95 -6.38
C LYS A 447 -13.38 6.39 -5.94
N PHE A 448 -14.12 7.16 -6.76
CA PHE A 448 -14.49 8.54 -6.48
C PHE A 448 -15.97 8.71 -6.10
N ILE A 449 -16.71 7.61 -5.86
CA ILE A 449 -18.16 7.63 -5.56
C ILE A 449 -18.50 8.38 -4.27
N ASN A 450 -17.51 8.52 -3.38
CA ASN A 450 -17.66 9.27 -2.15
C ASN A 450 -17.98 10.75 -2.37
N TYR A 451 -17.42 11.40 -3.39
CA TYR A 451 -17.75 12.81 -3.64
C TYR A 451 -19.20 12.98 -4.10
N PRO A 452 -19.71 12.21 -5.09
CA PRO A 452 -21.12 12.21 -5.46
C PRO A 452 -22.09 11.86 -4.33
N ILE A 453 -21.78 10.84 -3.51
CA ILE A 453 -22.60 10.51 -2.34
C ILE A 453 -22.59 11.69 -1.34
N GLY A 454 -21.43 12.30 -1.12
CA GLY A 454 -21.27 13.49 -0.28
C GLY A 454 -22.19 14.64 -0.68
N GLU A 455 -22.37 14.91 -1.97
CA GLU A 455 -23.31 15.95 -2.48
C GLU A 455 -24.78 15.71 -2.07
N TYR A 456 -25.16 14.45 -1.82
CA TYR A 456 -26.49 14.09 -1.35
C TYR A 456 -26.64 14.14 0.16
N ILE A 457 -25.64 13.67 0.91
CA ILE A 457 -25.79 13.42 2.37
C ILE A 457 -25.18 14.52 3.24
N LYS A 458 -24.32 15.40 2.69
CA LYS A 458 -23.69 16.51 3.42
C LYS A 458 -24.18 17.85 2.87
N PRO A 459 -24.79 18.71 3.70
CA PRO A 459 -25.38 19.97 3.26
C PRO A 459 -24.32 21.01 2.84
N GLU A 460 -23.09 20.87 3.32
CA GLU A 460 -21.97 21.79 3.06
C GLU A 460 -20.68 20.98 2.83
N VAL A 461 -19.66 21.64 2.28
CA VAL A 461 -18.31 21.04 2.12
C VAL A 461 -17.57 21.04 3.45
N SER A 462 -16.97 19.91 3.80
CA SER A 462 -16.09 19.77 4.97
C SER A 462 -14.92 18.82 4.70
N GLU A 463 -13.82 19.06 5.40
CA GLU A 463 -12.62 18.20 5.38
C GLU A 463 -12.80 16.98 6.26
N TYR A 464 -12.28 15.83 5.84
CA TYR A 464 -12.48 14.55 6.55
C TYR A 464 -11.21 13.76 6.86
N GLN A 465 -10.07 14.06 6.22
CA GLN A 465 -8.79 13.41 6.51
C GLN A 465 -7.60 14.30 6.13
N GLN A 466 -6.44 14.01 6.72
CA GLN A 466 -5.18 14.68 6.44
C GLN A 466 -4.14 13.70 5.90
N PHE A 467 -3.36 14.14 4.92
CA PHE A 467 -2.26 13.37 4.33
C PHE A 467 -0.90 13.91 4.69
N TYR A 468 0.06 12.99 4.82
CA TYR A 468 1.47 13.31 4.99
C TYR A 468 2.29 12.54 3.94
N SER A 469 3.08 13.28 3.17
CA SER A 469 3.90 12.74 2.07
C SER A 469 5.38 12.86 2.39
N SER A 470 6.18 12.06 1.67
CA SER A 470 7.63 12.15 1.75
C SER A 470 8.11 13.51 1.27
N ASN A 471 9.09 14.07 1.96
CA ASN A 471 9.77 15.30 1.58
C ASN A 471 10.78 15.02 0.47
N SER A 472 10.62 15.68 -0.67
CA SER A 472 11.48 15.52 -1.83
C SER A 472 12.90 16.05 -1.66
N PHE A 473 13.11 17.01 -0.75
CA PHE A 473 14.43 17.61 -0.48
C PHE A 473 15.23 16.82 0.56
N GLU A 474 14.55 16.16 1.49
CA GLU A 474 15.13 15.50 2.65
C GLU A 474 14.47 14.11 2.83
N PRO A 475 15.04 13.05 2.24
CA PRO A 475 14.53 11.69 2.42
C PRO A 475 14.40 11.31 3.90
N GLY A 476 13.35 10.57 4.24
CA GLY A 476 12.93 10.20 5.60
C GLY A 476 12.37 11.35 6.45
N LYS A 477 11.98 12.46 5.83
CA LYS A 477 11.06 13.42 6.44
C LYS A 477 9.71 13.33 5.78
N PHE A 478 8.65 13.40 6.58
CA PHE A 478 7.27 13.45 6.12
C PHE A 478 6.58 14.71 6.59
N ILE A 479 5.83 15.32 5.68
CA ILE A 479 5.25 16.65 5.87
C ILE A 479 3.78 16.64 5.50
N LYS A 480 2.98 17.47 6.16
CA LYS A 480 1.56 17.60 5.83
C LYS A 480 1.40 18.16 4.43
N SER A 481 0.83 17.35 3.53
CA SER A 481 0.62 17.73 2.13
C SER A 481 -0.77 18.35 1.95
N THR A 482 -1.82 17.54 1.98
CA THR A 482 -3.20 17.97 1.67
C THR A 482 -4.22 17.39 2.63
N SER A 483 -5.45 17.89 2.53
CA SER A 483 -6.66 17.33 3.12
C SER A 483 -7.64 16.99 2.00
N ASN A 484 -8.46 15.96 2.20
CA ASN A 484 -9.61 15.75 1.32
C ASN A 484 -10.86 16.40 1.92
N SER A 485 -11.75 16.86 1.04
CA SER A 485 -13.06 17.41 1.40
C SER A 485 -14.16 16.76 0.57
N SER A 486 -15.37 16.71 1.11
CA SER A 486 -16.57 16.26 0.39
C SER A 486 -17.79 17.03 0.87
N GLY A 487 -18.87 16.96 0.09
CA GLY A 487 -20.15 17.56 0.43
C GLY A 487 -20.69 18.46 -0.66
N ARG A 488 -21.86 19.04 -0.42
CA ARG A 488 -22.58 19.84 -1.41
C ARG A 488 -21.75 21.00 -1.96
N GLY A 489 -21.64 21.07 -3.29
CA GLY A 489 -20.89 22.11 -4.00
C GLY A 489 -19.38 21.84 -4.09
N PHE A 490 -18.89 20.70 -3.58
CA PHE A 490 -17.49 20.31 -3.74
C PHE A 490 -17.17 20.07 -5.21
N ILE A 491 -17.98 19.27 -5.91
CA ILE A 491 -17.69 18.89 -7.30
C ILE A 491 -17.72 20.10 -8.23
N GLU A 492 -18.67 21.03 -8.01
CA GLU A 492 -18.75 22.29 -8.76
C GLU A 492 -17.46 23.11 -8.64
N LYS A 493 -16.95 23.28 -7.42
CA LYS A 493 -15.69 23.97 -7.15
C LYS A 493 -14.49 23.30 -7.82
N GLN A 494 -14.49 21.97 -7.94
CA GLN A 494 -13.41 21.25 -8.64
C GLN A 494 -13.48 21.44 -10.17
N LEU A 495 -14.67 21.43 -10.75
CA LEU A 495 -14.85 21.66 -12.19
C LEU A 495 -14.43 23.07 -12.62
N ASP A 496 -14.67 24.09 -11.78
CA ASP A 496 -14.20 25.45 -12.03
C ASP A 496 -12.66 25.58 -12.06
N LYS A 497 -11.95 24.61 -11.46
CA LYS A 497 -10.49 24.52 -11.49
C LYS A 497 -9.95 23.73 -12.70
N GLY A 498 -10.82 23.27 -13.61
CA GLY A 498 -10.43 22.52 -14.80
C GLY A 498 -10.16 21.02 -14.57
N ILE A 499 -10.61 20.47 -13.43
CA ILE A 499 -10.47 19.04 -13.11
C ILE A 499 -11.34 18.17 -14.04
N ASP A 500 -10.88 16.93 -14.32
CA ASP A 500 -11.48 16.00 -15.29
C ASP A 500 -13.00 15.81 -15.12
N SER A 501 -13.75 16.54 -15.95
CA SER A 501 -15.20 16.44 -16.05
C SER A 501 -15.68 15.06 -16.49
N THR A 502 -14.82 14.25 -17.13
CA THR A 502 -15.17 12.93 -17.69
C THR A 502 -15.38 11.89 -16.60
N THR A 503 -14.48 11.83 -15.61
CA THR A 503 -14.57 10.91 -14.46
C THR A 503 -15.88 11.12 -13.70
N PHE A 504 -16.19 12.35 -13.29
CA PHE A 504 -17.44 12.61 -12.60
C PHE A 504 -18.67 12.44 -13.51
N SER A 505 -18.58 12.82 -14.79
CA SER A 505 -19.68 12.64 -15.76
C SER A 505 -20.08 11.17 -15.93
N LYS A 506 -19.13 10.23 -15.85
CA LYS A 506 -19.38 8.79 -15.90
C LYS A 506 -19.94 8.21 -14.60
N ILE A 507 -19.60 8.77 -13.44
CA ILE A 507 -20.21 8.34 -12.17
C ILE A 507 -21.68 8.74 -12.14
N PHE A 508 -21.97 9.95 -12.60
CA PHE A 508 -23.33 10.40 -12.85
C PHE A 508 -23.89 9.74 -14.11
N ASP A 509 -25.21 9.79 -14.33
CA ASP A 509 -25.95 9.12 -15.42
C ASP A 509 -25.59 9.69 -16.82
N ASN A 510 -24.33 9.59 -17.26
CA ASN A 510 -23.72 10.38 -18.33
C ASN A 510 -24.03 11.89 -18.21
N GLY A 511 -24.25 12.31 -16.96
CA GLY A 511 -25.14 13.41 -16.63
C GLY A 511 -24.33 14.64 -16.30
N ILE A 512 -24.01 15.40 -17.34
CA ILE A 512 -23.65 16.81 -17.34
C ILE A 512 -23.81 17.44 -15.94
N ILE A 513 -22.71 17.51 -15.18
CA ILE A 513 -22.69 18.25 -13.91
C ILE A 513 -22.90 19.73 -14.18
N ARG A 514 -22.44 20.20 -15.36
CA ARG A 514 -22.53 21.57 -15.84
C ARG A 514 -22.80 21.59 -17.35
N THR A 515 -23.92 22.18 -17.76
CA THR A 515 -24.25 22.36 -19.18
C THR A 515 -23.33 23.38 -19.86
N SER A 516 -23.28 23.41 -21.20
CA SER A 516 -22.62 24.49 -21.97
C SER A 516 -23.16 25.89 -21.65
N LEU A 517 -24.31 25.97 -20.96
CA LEU A 517 -24.95 27.18 -20.47
C LEU A 517 -24.64 27.47 -18.98
N GLY A 518 -23.73 26.71 -18.36
CA GLY A 518 -23.30 26.91 -16.97
C GLY A 518 -24.27 26.42 -15.90
N LYS A 519 -25.41 25.81 -16.24
CA LYS A 519 -26.36 25.27 -15.24
C LYS A 519 -25.88 23.95 -14.66
N VAL A 520 -25.86 23.87 -13.33
CA VAL A 520 -25.58 22.65 -12.56
C VAL A 520 -26.85 21.82 -12.35
N LYS A 521 -26.74 20.48 -12.40
CA LYS A 521 -27.86 19.59 -12.10
C LYS A 521 -28.20 19.68 -10.61
N ASP A 522 -29.38 20.22 -10.29
CA ASP A 522 -29.89 20.32 -8.92
C ASP A 522 -30.17 18.92 -8.35
N ARG A 523 -29.54 18.61 -7.21
CA ARG A 523 -29.68 17.34 -6.48
C ARG A 523 -30.35 17.63 -5.14
N HIS A 524 -31.39 16.86 -4.82
CA HIS A 524 -32.04 16.98 -3.51
C HIS A 524 -31.08 16.61 -2.38
N GLN A 525 -31.20 17.28 -1.23
CA GLN A 525 -30.54 16.82 -0.01
C GLN A 525 -31.26 15.59 0.51
N TYR A 526 -30.50 14.56 0.86
CA TYR A 526 -31.00 13.44 1.63
C TYR A 526 -30.98 13.82 3.12
N ASN A 527 -32.16 13.83 3.73
CA ASN A 527 -32.34 14.25 5.14
C ASN A 527 -32.73 13.10 6.07
N GLY A 528 -32.85 11.86 5.56
CA GLY A 528 -33.13 10.68 6.38
C GLY A 528 -31.93 10.27 7.23
N LYS A 529 -32.09 9.21 8.04
CA LYS A 529 -30.98 8.57 8.75
C LYS A 529 -30.01 7.94 7.74
N VAL A 530 -28.70 7.99 8.00
CA VAL A 530 -27.67 7.37 7.16
C VAL A 530 -26.89 6.38 8.02
N ILE A 531 -26.91 5.10 7.67
CA ILE A 531 -26.13 4.06 8.36
C ILE A 531 -25.04 3.57 7.43
N ILE A 532 -23.79 3.61 7.89
CA ILE A 532 -22.60 3.20 7.12
C ILE A 532 -22.09 1.88 7.68
N LEU A 533 -21.97 0.85 6.84
CA LEU A 533 -21.52 -0.48 7.28
C LEU A 533 -20.04 -0.67 6.99
N MET A 534 -19.27 -1.03 8.01
CA MET A 534 -17.82 -1.23 7.93
C MET A 534 -17.41 -2.52 8.64
N ASN A 535 -16.34 -3.16 8.17
CA ASN A 535 -15.71 -4.29 8.87
C ASN A 535 -14.20 -4.34 8.58
N GLU A 536 -13.52 -5.36 9.10
CA GLU A 536 -12.09 -5.59 8.86
C GLU A 536 -11.69 -5.72 7.38
N CYS A 537 -12.64 -5.94 6.46
CA CYS A 537 -12.37 -5.97 5.02
C CYS A 537 -12.43 -4.56 4.38
N THR A 538 -12.98 -3.57 5.08
CA THR A 538 -12.90 -2.16 4.70
C THR A 538 -11.44 -1.71 4.81
N GLN A 539 -10.78 -1.49 3.68
CA GLN A 539 -9.36 -1.16 3.60
C GLN A 539 -9.13 -0.05 2.55
N SER A 540 -8.11 0.77 2.74
CA SER A 540 -7.63 1.73 1.74
C SER A 540 -8.73 2.69 1.28
N VAL A 541 -9.07 2.71 -0.02
CA VAL A 541 -10.12 3.57 -0.56
C VAL A 541 -11.46 3.43 0.19
N LEU A 542 -11.80 2.25 0.70
CA LEU A 542 -13.04 2.06 1.46
C LEU A 542 -12.99 2.74 2.83
N GLU A 543 -11.81 2.80 3.46
CA GLU A 543 -11.61 3.61 4.68
C GLU A 543 -11.77 5.10 4.38
N THR A 544 -11.18 5.57 3.27
CA THR A 544 -11.40 6.95 2.78
C THR A 544 -12.89 7.25 2.54
N MET A 545 -13.66 6.29 1.99
CA MET A 545 -15.10 6.46 1.82
C MET A 545 -15.83 6.61 3.15
N VAL A 546 -15.57 5.71 4.11
CA VAL A 546 -16.12 5.82 5.48
C VAL A 546 -15.84 7.21 6.04
N MET A 547 -14.56 7.62 6.07
CA MET A 547 -14.13 8.90 6.63
C MET A 547 -14.90 10.07 6.01
N SER A 548 -15.12 10.05 4.69
CA SER A 548 -15.82 11.11 3.96
C SER A 548 -17.33 11.21 4.25
N PHE A 549 -17.91 10.20 4.91
CA PHE A 549 -19.34 10.13 5.23
C PHE A 549 -19.64 10.33 6.72
N MET A 550 -18.66 10.13 7.62
CA MET A 550 -18.90 10.13 9.07
C MET A 550 -19.42 11.46 9.62
N ASP A 551 -19.06 12.57 8.97
CA ASP A 551 -19.45 13.92 9.38
C ASP A 551 -20.77 14.40 8.76
N ALA A 552 -21.49 13.54 8.03
CA ALA A 552 -22.83 13.86 7.57
C ALA A 552 -23.80 13.96 8.78
N PRO A 553 -24.75 14.93 8.80
CA PRO A 553 -25.53 15.26 10.00
C PRO A 553 -26.32 14.12 10.66
N ASN A 554 -26.67 13.08 9.89
CA ASN A 554 -27.45 11.93 10.36
C ASN A 554 -26.73 10.59 10.14
N ALA A 555 -25.40 10.62 10.03
CA ALA A 555 -24.60 9.42 9.84
C ALA A 555 -24.35 8.65 11.14
N THR A 556 -24.32 7.32 11.05
CA THR A 556 -23.83 6.44 12.10
C THR A 556 -23.08 5.28 11.45
N VAL A 557 -21.82 5.09 11.82
CA VAL A 557 -20.98 3.97 11.36
C VAL A 557 -21.21 2.78 12.27
N ILE A 558 -21.53 1.63 11.70
CA ILE A 558 -21.74 0.39 12.46
C ILE A 558 -20.93 -0.78 11.90
N GLY A 559 -20.64 -1.76 12.74
CA GLY A 559 -19.95 -3.00 12.36
C GLY A 559 -18.70 -3.25 13.19
N THR A 560 -17.57 -3.54 12.55
CA THR A 560 -16.27 -3.73 13.24
C THR A 560 -15.23 -2.75 12.73
N SER A 561 -14.08 -2.65 13.41
CA SER A 561 -12.99 -1.79 12.95
C SER A 561 -12.51 -2.19 11.55
N SER A 562 -12.15 -1.20 10.73
CA SER A 562 -11.56 -1.40 9.40
C SER A 562 -10.19 -2.08 9.45
N ALA A 563 -9.56 -2.35 8.32
CA ALA A 563 -8.23 -2.96 8.27
C ALA A 563 -7.13 -2.09 8.92
N GLY A 564 -7.24 -0.75 8.84
CA GLY A 564 -6.18 0.15 9.29
C GLY A 564 -5.00 0.16 8.34
N ALA A 565 -5.27 0.27 7.04
CA ALA A 565 -4.28 0.45 5.99
C ALA A 565 -4.84 1.43 4.95
N ASN A 566 -4.79 2.72 5.29
CA ASN A 566 -5.25 3.81 4.44
C ASN A 566 -4.03 4.61 3.93
N GLY A 567 -4.16 5.15 2.71
CA GLY A 567 -3.06 5.76 1.97
C GLY A 567 -2.93 5.19 0.57
N ASN A 568 -2.08 5.80 -0.24
CA ASN A 568 -1.68 5.21 -1.52
C ASN A 568 -0.71 4.04 -1.28
N ILE A 569 -0.58 3.23 -2.30
CA ILE A 569 0.42 2.18 -2.36
C ILE A 569 1.66 2.73 -3.06
N MET A 570 2.83 2.43 -2.51
CA MET A 570 4.12 2.57 -3.17
C MET A 570 4.66 1.17 -3.48
N ASP A 571 4.81 0.87 -4.77
CA ASP A 571 5.34 -0.40 -5.24
C ASP A 571 6.87 -0.44 -5.13
N ILE A 572 7.37 -1.59 -4.70
CA ILE A 572 8.78 -1.89 -4.53
C ILE A 572 9.09 -3.14 -5.33
N ILE A 573 10.11 -3.05 -6.18
CA ILE A 573 10.60 -4.21 -6.91
C ILE A 573 12.07 -4.47 -6.60
N LEU A 574 12.34 -5.69 -6.13
CA LEU A 574 13.64 -6.16 -5.63
C LEU A 574 14.29 -7.16 -6.62
N PRO A 575 15.60 -7.44 -6.49
CA PRO A 575 16.30 -8.41 -7.33
C PRO A 575 15.58 -9.76 -7.39
N GLY A 576 15.49 -10.33 -8.60
CA GLY A 576 14.72 -11.56 -8.88
C GLY A 576 13.24 -11.32 -9.13
N CYS A 577 12.86 -10.09 -9.49
CA CYS A 577 11.48 -9.66 -9.73
C CYS A 577 10.54 -9.93 -8.55
N ILE A 578 11.06 -9.86 -7.33
CA ILE A 578 10.23 -9.88 -6.13
C ILE A 578 9.50 -8.54 -6.07
N GLN A 579 8.17 -8.60 -6.11
CA GLN A 579 7.28 -7.46 -6.02
C GLN A 579 6.69 -7.40 -4.62
N THR A 580 6.74 -6.22 -4.02
CA THR A 580 6.09 -5.94 -2.74
C THR A 580 5.60 -4.50 -2.75
N SER A 581 4.78 -4.13 -1.79
CA SER A 581 4.31 -2.75 -1.65
C SER A 581 4.29 -2.29 -0.21
N ILE A 582 4.21 -0.98 0.00
CA ILE A 582 3.95 -0.36 1.32
C ILE A 582 2.99 0.80 1.17
N SER A 583 2.43 1.31 2.27
CA SER A 583 1.75 2.61 2.25
C SER A 583 2.75 3.73 1.96
N GLY A 584 2.46 4.58 0.96
CA GLY A 584 3.32 5.71 0.56
C GLY A 584 2.95 7.06 1.20
N LEU A 585 1.74 7.17 1.75
CA LEU A 585 1.20 8.36 2.39
C LEU A 585 0.64 8.00 3.76
N ALA A 586 0.96 8.81 4.77
CA ALA A 586 0.31 8.71 6.06
C ALA A 586 -1.09 9.36 6.00
N VAL A 587 -2.10 8.69 6.56
CA VAL A 587 -3.49 9.19 6.65
C VAL A 587 -3.95 9.24 8.10
N THR A 588 -4.44 10.40 8.51
CA THR A 588 -4.98 10.66 9.85
C THR A 588 -6.38 11.27 9.78
N TYR A 589 -7.10 11.19 10.89
CA TYR A 589 -8.29 12.00 11.13
C TYR A 589 -7.94 13.50 11.19
N MET A 590 -8.96 14.36 11.16
CA MET A 590 -8.76 15.81 11.19
C MET A 590 -8.13 16.34 12.49
N ASP A 591 -8.25 15.60 13.59
CA ASP A 591 -7.60 15.88 14.87
C ASP A 591 -6.14 15.37 14.95
N GLY A 592 -5.64 14.73 13.89
CA GLY A 592 -4.30 14.14 13.81
C GLY A 592 -4.20 12.73 14.40
N SER A 593 -5.28 12.15 14.92
CA SER A 593 -5.28 10.76 15.37
C SER A 593 -5.11 9.80 14.19
N GLN A 594 -4.37 8.71 14.42
CA GLN A 594 -3.86 7.88 13.34
C GLN A 594 -4.78 6.68 13.03
N THR A 595 -4.82 6.26 11.76
CA THR A 595 -5.68 5.16 11.27
C THR A 595 -4.94 3.84 10.97
N GLN A 596 -3.68 3.86 10.52
CA GLN A 596 -2.81 2.69 10.33
C GLN A 596 -2.78 1.77 11.56
N ARG A 597 -2.72 0.44 11.43
CA ARG A 597 -2.72 -0.52 12.57
C ARG A 597 -3.97 -0.55 13.46
N ILE A 598 -4.64 0.58 13.69
CA ILE A 598 -5.77 0.70 14.61
C ILE A 598 -7.09 0.58 13.87
N GLY A 599 -7.14 1.01 12.61
CA GLY A 599 -8.34 1.13 11.80
C GLY A 599 -9.34 2.15 12.34
N LEU A 600 -10.28 2.53 11.48
CA LEU A 600 -11.44 3.34 11.82
C LEU A 600 -12.31 2.59 12.83
N LYS A 601 -12.85 3.33 13.81
CA LYS A 601 -13.74 2.77 14.83
C LYS A 601 -15.21 3.02 14.47
N PRO A 602 -16.09 2.02 14.58
CA PRO A 602 -17.52 2.23 14.41
C PRO A 602 -18.10 2.96 15.63
N ASP A 603 -19.18 3.71 15.43
CA ASP A 603 -19.97 4.29 16.52
C ASP A 603 -20.69 3.20 17.31
N ILE A 604 -21.15 2.15 16.62
CA ILE A 604 -21.80 0.98 17.21
C ILE A 604 -21.13 -0.28 16.71
N THR A 605 -20.53 -1.04 17.65
CA THR A 605 -19.93 -2.34 17.31
C THR A 605 -21.01 -3.40 17.10
N VAL A 606 -21.00 -4.04 15.93
CA VAL A 606 -21.88 -5.16 15.56
C VAL A 606 -21.05 -6.19 14.82
N LYS A 607 -21.14 -7.46 15.22
CA LYS A 607 -20.41 -8.57 14.60
C LYS A 607 -21.40 -9.52 13.95
N GLN A 608 -21.03 -10.09 12.80
CA GLN A 608 -21.71 -11.26 12.27
C GLN A 608 -21.47 -12.45 13.21
N THR A 609 -22.41 -13.37 13.30
CA THR A 609 -22.23 -14.60 14.08
C THR A 609 -22.09 -15.82 13.17
N VAL A 610 -21.42 -16.87 13.67
CA VAL A 610 -21.34 -18.16 12.96
C VAL A 610 -22.75 -18.67 12.60
N LYS A 611 -23.70 -18.52 13.54
CA LYS A 611 -25.09 -18.92 13.33
C LYS A 611 -25.77 -18.07 12.25
N GLY A 612 -25.58 -16.75 12.28
CA GLY A 612 -26.09 -15.84 11.26
C GLY A 612 -25.60 -16.22 9.88
N ILE A 613 -24.29 -16.41 9.73
CA ILE A 613 -23.67 -16.85 8.48
C ILE A 613 -24.27 -18.18 8.00
N ALA A 614 -24.39 -19.18 8.89
CA ALA A 614 -24.98 -20.48 8.56
C ALA A 614 -26.47 -20.38 8.11
N GLU A 615 -27.21 -19.42 8.65
CA GLU A 615 -28.62 -19.15 8.35
C GLU A 615 -28.82 -18.17 7.17
N GLY A 616 -27.73 -17.64 6.59
CA GLY A 616 -27.80 -16.61 5.54
C GLY A 616 -28.28 -15.24 6.04
N LYS A 617 -28.12 -14.97 7.32
CA LYS A 617 -28.44 -13.68 7.97
C LYS A 617 -27.21 -12.80 8.08
N ASP A 618 -27.46 -11.50 8.09
CA ASP A 618 -26.45 -10.47 8.29
C ASP A 618 -26.88 -9.54 9.42
N GLU A 619 -26.37 -9.81 10.63
CA GLU A 619 -26.72 -9.06 11.84
C GLU A 619 -26.34 -7.58 11.76
N VAL A 620 -25.35 -7.23 10.92
CA VAL A 620 -24.94 -5.83 10.72
C VAL A 620 -26.02 -5.09 9.93
N ILE A 621 -26.55 -5.71 8.86
CA ILE A 621 -27.68 -5.17 8.10
C ILE A 621 -28.96 -5.13 8.95
N GLU A 622 -29.27 -6.19 9.70
CA GLU A 622 -30.45 -6.22 10.59
C GLU A 622 -30.39 -5.09 11.62
N LYS A 623 -29.21 -4.83 12.20
CA LYS A 623 -29.02 -3.72 13.12
C LYS A 623 -29.19 -2.36 12.46
N ALA A 624 -28.71 -2.20 11.22
CA ALA A 624 -28.94 -0.97 10.45
C ALA A 624 -30.44 -0.69 10.23
N ILE A 625 -31.19 -1.73 9.86
CA ILE A 625 -32.65 -1.66 9.69
C ILE A 625 -33.32 -1.26 11.01
N GLU A 626 -32.94 -1.89 12.14
CA GLU A 626 -33.46 -1.56 13.46
C GLU A 626 -33.24 -0.07 13.79
N LEU A 627 -32.01 0.43 13.61
CA LEU A 627 -31.66 1.82 13.94
C LEU A 627 -32.42 2.84 13.09
N ILE A 628 -32.71 2.51 11.82
CA ILE A 628 -33.48 3.39 10.95
C ILE A 628 -34.94 3.45 11.41
N LEU A 629 -35.58 2.30 11.64
CA LEU A 629 -37.01 2.20 11.92
C LEU A 629 -37.39 2.49 13.39
N LYS A 630 -36.41 2.49 14.30
CA LYS A 630 -36.62 2.84 15.70
C LYS A 630 -36.76 4.36 15.83
N ASN A 631 -37.98 4.80 16.19
CA ASN A 631 -38.30 6.20 16.48
C ASN A 631 -37.62 6.68 17.75
#